data_AF-A0A7X3ZI90-F1
#
_entry.id   AF-A0A7X3ZI90-F1
#
_cell.length_a   1.000
_cell.length_b   1.000
_cell.length_c   1.000
_cell.angle_alpha   90.00
_cell.angle_beta   90.00
_cell.angle_gamma   90.00
#
_symmetry.space_group_name_H-M   'P 1'
#
loop_
_entity.id
_entity.type
_entity.pdbx_description
1 polymer ?
#
loop_
_entity_poly.entity_id
_entity_poly.type
_entity_poly.pdbx_seq_one_letter_code
_entity_poly.pdbx_strand_id
1 'polypeptide(L)'
;MESWKATFEEFGLLYVISRSNEITITPAGKQFHAAAEQNNEQDFVWIGLNLLFRYPVKGPPRGRKKSAAHSNADILPYRFLYSSMRDLGGYFWWTELERILCRVFLTSVAGTAIDTIRNLRVNPSELNRYPLPVDKTSGAFYNSLNQVANHAGMNHLVLEQDSESEHYGRNESRRRHLIKHDYLSLVSAALGDSKNPTDCDSSALFVDRLPSAPDFTEEQSYFDYLGAAVPSLSATKKTATPEEIVLGGDTVFVLKSGEHFESVPKTNHERIIKGKAHTLCRIARNHRVILSTDVMWTYLVVGKDLTGPTELRLSLRRARPITNIEPINTLFGDDNA
;
A
#
# COMPACT_ATOMS: atom_id res chain seq x y z
N MET A 1 -17.23 -21.10 -11.00
CA MET A 1 -16.23 -21.66 -10.07
C MET A 1 -14.89 -21.24 -10.62
N GLU A 2 -14.29 -20.17 -10.07
CA GLU A 2 -12.90 -19.86 -10.39
C GLU A 2 -12.06 -21.01 -9.85
N SER A 3 -11.28 -21.64 -10.72
CA SER A 3 -10.38 -22.73 -10.31
C SER A 3 -9.36 -22.18 -9.32
N TRP A 4 -8.93 -22.97 -8.33
CA TRP A 4 -7.85 -22.62 -7.39
C TRP A 4 -6.59 -22.03 -8.07
N LYS A 5 -6.33 -22.44 -9.32
CA LYS A 5 -5.30 -21.85 -10.18
C LYS A 5 -5.41 -20.33 -10.32
N ALA A 6 -6.62 -19.81 -10.58
CA ALA A 6 -6.85 -18.38 -10.79
C ALA A 6 -6.48 -17.57 -9.54
N THR A 7 -6.79 -18.09 -8.36
CA THR A 7 -6.43 -17.48 -7.07
C THR A 7 -4.91 -17.48 -6.86
N PHE A 8 -4.22 -18.59 -7.19
CA PHE A 8 -2.75 -18.62 -7.06
C PHE A 8 -2.04 -17.72 -8.08
N GLU A 9 -2.60 -17.56 -9.28
CA GLU A 9 -2.15 -16.60 -10.30
C GLU A 9 -2.38 -15.16 -9.87
N GLU A 10 -3.53 -14.86 -9.26
CA GLU A 10 -3.90 -13.52 -8.79
C GLU A 10 -2.92 -12.97 -7.76
N PHE A 11 -2.35 -13.82 -6.91
CA PHE A 11 -1.39 -13.42 -5.87
C PHE A 11 0.06 -13.76 -6.19
N GLY A 12 0.34 -14.18 -7.42
CA GLY A 12 1.70 -14.45 -7.89
C GLY A 12 2.38 -15.60 -7.16
N LEU A 13 1.64 -16.59 -6.67
CA LEU A 13 2.20 -17.80 -6.07
C LEU A 13 2.67 -18.79 -7.15
N LEU A 14 1.95 -18.83 -8.26
CA LEU A 14 2.33 -19.51 -9.49
C LEU A 14 1.74 -18.75 -10.68
N TYR A 15 2.21 -19.05 -11.88
CA TYR A 15 1.55 -18.58 -13.09
C TYR A 15 1.72 -19.52 -14.27
N VAL A 16 0.80 -19.39 -15.22
CA VAL A 16 0.92 -19.95 -16.57
C VAL A 16 0.83 -18.79 -17.56
N ILE A 17 1.92 -18.54 -18.30
CA ILE A 17 1.89 -17.54 -19.37
C ILE A 17 0.86 -17.95 -20.41
N SER A 18 0.11 -17.00 -20.95
CA SER A 18 -0.84 -17.29 -22.01
C SER A 18 -0.17 -18.03 -23.18
N ARG A 19 -0.79 -19.11 -23.66
CA ARG A 19 -0.29 -20.03 -24.70
C ARG A 19 0.89 -20.92 -24.28
N SER A 20 1.20 -20.97 -22.99
CA SER A 20 2.06 -21.99 -22.40
C SER A 20 1.24 -23.06 -21.69
N ASN A 21 1.79 -24.27 -21.59
CA ASN A 21 1.29 -25.36 -20.74
C ASN A 21 2.16 -25.55 -19.50
N GLU A 22 3.13 -24.68 -19.28
CA GLU A 22 4.06 -24.75 -18.16
C GLU A 22 3.51 -23.96 -16.97
N ILE A 23 3.41 -24.64 -15.81
CA ILE A 23 3.12 -24.01 -14.53
C ILE A 23 4.44 -23.60 -13.90
N THR A 24 4.64 -22.30 -13.73
CA THR A 24 5.82 -21.75 -13.05
C THR A 24 5.47 -21.42 -11.61
N ILE A 25 6.12 -22.06 -10.63
CA ILE A 25 6.03 -21.66 -9.23
C ILE A 25 7.00 -20.51 -9.00
N THR A 26 6.50 -19.39 -8.49
CA THR A 26 7.29 -18.17 -8.32
C THR A 26 8.23 -18.28 -7.12
N PRO A 27 9.26 -17.42 -7.03
CA PRO A 27 10.08 -17.32 -5.82
C PRO A 27 9.25 -17.12 -4.55
N ALA A 28 8.26 -16.22 -4.58
CA ALA A 28 7.38 -16.00 -3.43
C ALA A 28 6.45 -17.19 -3.15
N GLY A 29 5.97 -17.90 -4.18
CA GLY A 29 5.21 -19.12 -4.02
C GLY A 29 5.99 -20.20 -3.26
N LYS A 30 7.28 -20.37 -3.58
CA LYS A 30 8.18 -21.26 -2.84
C LYS A 30 8.36 -20.83 -1.39
N GLN A 31 8.52 -19.52 -1.13
CA GLN A 31 8.63 -18.99 0.24
C GLN A 31 7.34 -19.21 1.04
N PHE A 32 6.19 -18.95 0.43
CA PHE A 32 4.87 -19.09 1.07
C PHE A 32 4.58 -20.55 1.43
N HIS A 33 4.88 -21.48 0.50
CA HIS A 33 4.79 -22.90 0.75
C HIS A 33 5.74 -23.36 1.87
N ALA A 34 7.00 -22.90 1.85
CA ALA A 34 7.96 -23.25 2.90
C ALA A 34 7.53 -22.75 4.29
N ALA A 35 6.97 -21.54 4.39
CA ALA A 35 6.44 -21.03 5.66
C ALA A 35 5.26 -21.87 6.18
N ALA A 36 4.38 -22.32 5.29
CA ALA A 36 3.27 -23.22 5.63
C ALA A 36 3.78 -24.59 6.12
N GLU A 37 4.69 -25.23 5.39
CA GLU A 37 5.29 -26.53 5.77
C GLU A 37 6.00 -26.48 7.13
N GLN A 38 6.61 -25.33 7.45
CA GLN A 38 7.30 -25.12 8.73
C GLN A 38 6.34 -24.73 9.87
N ASN A 39 5.03 -24.59 9.60
CA ASN A 39 4.06 -24.00 10.53
C ASN A 39 4.51 -22.64 11.09
N ASN A 40 5.25 -21.86 10.28
CA ASN A 40 5.73 -20.54 10.66
C ASN A 40 4.71 -19.49 10.25
N GLU A 41 3.71 -19.30 11.13
CA GLU A 41 2.58 -18.41 10.88
C GLU A 41 2.99 -16.95 10.65
N GLN A 42 4.03 -16.46 11.35
CA GLN A 42 4.50 -15.09 11.16
C GLN A 42 5.07 -14.87 9.76
N ASP A 43 5.92 -15.78 9.28
CA ASP A 43 6.45 -15.68 7.91
C ASP A 43 5.34 -15.89 6.87
N PHE A 44 4.39 -16.80 7.14
CA PHE A 44 3.23 -17.01 6.27
C PHE A 44 2.41 -15.72 6.09
N VAL A 45 2.05 -15.07 7.19
CA VAL A 45 1.32 -13.78 7.18
C VAL A 45 2.16 -12.68 6.54
N TRP A 46 3.44 -12.57 6.88
CA TRP A 46 4.34 -11.55 6.32
C TRP A 46 4.44 -11.66 4.79
N ILE A 47 4.66 -12.87 4.27
CA ILE A 47 4.76 -13.12 2.83
C ILE A 47 3.40 -12.83 2.16
N GLY A 48 2.30 -13.35 2.74
CA GLY A 48 0.95 -13.16 2.21
C GLY A 48 0.55 -11.68 2.12
N LEU A 49 0.78 -10.89 3.17
CA LEU A 49 0.52 -9.45 3.17
C LEU A 49 1.32 -8.73 2.09
N ASN A 50 2.62 -9.03 1.94
CA ASN A 50 3.47 -8.39 0.94
C ASN A 50 3.04 -8.75 -0.50
N LEU A 51 2.53 -9.96 -0.73
CA LEU A 51 1.96 -10.36 -2.03
C LEU A 51 0.64 -9.64 -2.32
N LEU A 52 -0.28 -9.62 -1.34
CA LEU A 52 -1.54 -8.87 -1.44
C LEU A 52 -1.29 -7.39 -1.73
N PHE A 53 -0.33 -6.77 -1.04
CA PHE A 53 -0.04 -5.33 -1.16
C PHE A 53 0.60 -4.93 -2.49
N ARG A 54 1.03 -5.88 -3.30
CA ARG A 54 1.58 -5.65 -4.64
C ARG A 54 0.54 -5.82 -5.74
N TYR A 55 -0.61 -6.41 -5.47
CA TYR A 55 -1.61 -6.69 -6.48
C TYR A 55 -2.16 -5.40 -7.11
N PRO A 56 -2.06 -5.21 -8.44
CA PRO A 56 -2.62 -4.03 -9.11
C PRO A 56 -4.03 -4.31 -9.66
N VAL A 57 -4.98 -3.40 -9.46
CA VAL A 57 -6.38 -3.56 -9.97
C VAL A 57 -6.44 -3.74 -11.49
N LYS A 58 -5.51 -3.12 -12.23
CA LYS A 58 -5.38 -3.28 -13.69
C LYS A 58 -5.24 -4.74 -14.13
N GLY A 59 -4.64 -5.58 -13.30
CA GLY A 59 -4.31 -6.97 -13.64
C GLY A 59 -3.32 -7.09 -14.82
N PRO A 60 -3.16 -8.31 -15.37
CA PRO A 60 -2.21 -8.57 -16.46
C PRO A 60 -2.64 -7.85 -17.76
N PRO A 61 -1.69 -7.47 -18.64
CA PRO A 61 -1.96 -6.64 -19.83
C PRO A 61 -3.06 -7.18 -20.75
N ARG A 62 -3.11 -8.50 -20.96
CA ARG A 62 -4.12 -9.17 -21.81
C ARG A 62 -5.54 -9.14 -21.22
N GLY A 63 -5.67 -8.98 -19.90
CA GLY A 63 -6.94 -8.97 -19.17
C GLY A 63 -7.58 -7.59 -18.96
N ARG A 64 -6.94 -6.50 -19.42
CA ARG A 64 -7.33 -5.10 -19.12
C ARG A 64 -8.65 -4.62 -19.73
N LYS A 65 -9.36 -5.45 -20.50
CA LYS A 65 -10.62 -5.10 -21.19
C LYS A 65 -11.88 -5.09 -20.30
N LYS A 66 -11.75 -4.89 -18.99
CA LYS A 66 -12.88 -4.99 -18.04
C LYS A 66 -13.70 -3.69 -17.96
N SER A 67 -13.06 -2.51 -17.90
CA SER A 67 -13.70 -1.17 -17.99
C SER A 67 -12.65 -0.04 -17.99
N ALA A 68 -13.03 1.18 -18.39
CA ALA A 68 -12.14 2.35 -18.35
C ALA A 68 -11.61 2.66 -16.94
N ALA A 69 -12.41 2.45 -15.90
CA ALA A 69 -12.00 2.61 -14.50
C ALA A 69 -10.84 1.65 -14.15
N HIS A 70 -10.93 0.39 -14.57
CA HIS A 70 -9.85 -0.58 -14.36
C HIS A 70 -8.63 -0.27 -15.21
N SER A 71 -8.82 0.15 -16.47
CA SER A 71 -7.72 0.48 -17.37
C SER A 71 -6.91 1.70 -16.93
N ASN A 72 -7.53 2.64 -16.21
CA ASN A 72 -6.86 3.85 -15.70
C ASN A 72 -6.44 3.71 -14.22
N ALA A 73 -6.76 2.60 -13.56
CA ALA A 73 -6.48 2.42 -12.14
C ALA A 73 -4.98 2.46 -11.84
N ASP A 74 -4.60 3.17 -10.78
CA ASP A 74 -3.23 3.15 -10.24
C ASP A 74 -3.21 2.68 -8.77
N ILE A 75 -4.34 2.17 -8.26
CA ILE A 75 -4.46 1.68 -6.90
C ILE A 75 -4.00 0.21 -6.75
N LEU A 76 -3.43 -0.09 -5.58
CA LEU A 76 -3.16 -1.42 -5.07
C LEU A 76 -4.25 -1.74 -4.03
N PRO A 77 -5.28 -2.54 -4.33
CA PRO A 77 -6.55 -2.52 -3.59
C PRO A 77 -6.41 -3.07 -2.17
N TYR A 78 -5.63 -4.13 -1.96
CA TYR A 78 -5.41 -4.67 -0.63
C TYR A 78 -4.53 -3.73 0.22
N ARG A 79 -3.52 -3.09 -0.40
CA ARG A 79 -2.71 -2.08 0.29
C ARG A 79 -3.55 -0.87 0.69
N PHE A 80 -4.43 -0.42 -0.21
CA PHE A 80 -5.39 0.65 0.06
C PHE A 80 -6.36 0.26 1.18
N LEU A 81 -6.94 -0.93 1.14
CA LEU A 81 -7.88 -1.40 2.17
C LEU A 81 -7.21 -1.41 3.55
N TYR A 82 -6.03 -2.02 3.68
CA TYR A 82 -5.31 -2.05 4.95
C TYR A 82 -4.85 -0.66 5.41
N SER A 83 -4.40 0.22 4.50
CA SER A 83 -4.09 1.61 4.83
C SER A 83 -5.32 2.36 5.35
N SER A 84 -6.47 2.16 4.69
CA SER A 84 -7.76 2.71 5.10
C SER A 84 -8.13 2.24 6.49
N MET A 85 -7.99 0.94 6.77
CA MET A 85 -8.24 0.40 8.11
C MET A 85 -7.35 1.06 9.16
N ARG A 86 -6.05 1.26 8.89
CA ARG A 86 -5.16 1.95 9.84
C ARG A 86 -5.64 3.38 10.12
N ASP A 87 -6.08 4.10 9.09
CA ASP A 87 -6.61 5.47 9.23
C ASP A 87 -8.01 5.55 9.87
N LEU A 88 -8.72 4.41 9.90
CA LEU A 88 -10.09 4.28 10.40
C LEU A 88 -10.18 3.47 11.71
N GLY A 89 -9.07 3.34 12.46
CA GLY A 89 -9.07 2.71 13.79
C GLY A 89 -8.99 1.19 13.79
N GLY A 90 -8.47 0.59 12.71
CA GLY A 90 -8.20 -0.85 12.59
C GLY A 90 -9.35 -1.68 12.01
N TYR A 91 -10.42 -1.05 11.53
CA TYR A 91 -11.60 -1.77 11.01
C TYR A 91 -12.31 -1.02 9.88
N PHE A 92 -13.11 -1.77 9.11
CA PHE A 92 -14.09 -1.21 8.18
C PHE A 92 -15.44 -1.94 8.33
N TRP A 93 -16.52 -1.21 8.05
CA TRP A 93 -17.85 -1.77 7.92
C TRP A 93 -18.10 -2.27 6.50
N TRP A 94 -18.86 -3.35 6.35
CA TRP A 94 -19.23 -3.85 5.02
C TRP A 94 -19.91 -2.78 4.16
N THR A 95 -20.75 -1.94 4.77
CA THR A 95 -21.39 -0.79 4.14
C THR A 95 -20.40 0.24 3.60
N GLU A 96 -19.26 0.45 4.27
CA GLU A 96 -18.19 1.33 3.78
C GLU A 96 -17.46 0.69 2.59
N LEU A 97 -17.23 -0.62 2.64
CA LEU A 97 -16.60 -1.36 1.56
C LEU A 97 -17.45 -1.29 0.28
N GLU A 98 -18.75 -1.59 0.38
CA GLU A 98 -19.63 -1.74 -0.77
C GLU A 98 -20.05 -0.41 -1.42
N ARG A 99 -20.03 0.70 -0.67
CA ARG A 99 -20.47 2.02 -1.17
C ARG A 99 -19.32 2.94 -1.52
N ILE A 100 -18.20 2.85 -0.82
CA ILE A 100 -17.13 3.85 -0.88
C ILE A 100 -15.82 3.21 -1.33
N LEU A 101 -15.27 2.27 -0.55
CA LEU A 101 -13.92 1.76 -0.80
C LEU A 101 -13.84 1.02 -2.15
N CYS A 102 -14.88 0.29 -2.56
CA CYS A 102 -14.90 -0.40 -3.85
C CYS A 102 -14.90 0.53 -5.07
N ARG A 103 -15.10 1.84 -4.89
CA ARG A 103 -15.12 2.84 -5.96
C ARG A 103 -13.77 3.55 -6.12
N VAL A 104 -12.80 3.26 -5.26
CA VAL A 104 -11.48 3.90 -5.32
C VAL A 104 -10.59 3.13 -6.30
N PHE A 105 -10.38 3.72 -7.47
CA PHE A 105 -9.46 3.20 -8.50
C PHE A 105 -8.15 4.00 -8.59
N LEU A 106 -8.13 5.20 -8.00
CA LEU A 106 -7.00 6.13 -8.08
C LEU A 106 -6.44 6.46 -6.70
N THR A 107 -5.12 6.49 -6.56
CA THR A 107 -4.42 6.92 -5.34
C THR A 107 -4.75 8.37 -4.96
N SER A 108 -5.01 9.22 -5.96
CA SER A 108 -5.37 10.64 -5.76
C SER A 108 -6.71 10.87 -5.09
N VAL A 109 -7.63 9.89 -5.09
CA VAL A 109 -8.95 10.00 -4.45
C VAL A 109 -9.05 9.20 -3.14
N ALA A 110 -7.97 8.52 -2.74
CA ALA A 110 -7.96 7.68 -1.54
C ALA A 110 -8.22 8.48 -0.26
N GLY A 111 -7.56 9.64 -0.09
CA GLY A 111 -7.78 10.54 1.06
C GLY A 111 -9.23 11.00 1.18
N THR A 112 -9.83 11.47 0.07
CA THR A 112 -11.25 11.89 0.03
C THR A 112 -12.19 10.76 0.45
N ALA A 113 -11.89 9.51 0.10
CA ALA A 113 -12.69 8.36 0.52
C ALA A 113 -12.63 8.11 2.04
N ILE A 114 -11.45 8.30 2.65
CA ILE A 114 -11.29 8.19 4.11
C ILE A 114 -12.05 9.30 4.84
N ASP A 115 -11.92 10.54 4.38
CA ASP A 115 -12.65 11.67 4.97
C ASP A 115 -14.17 11.49 4.84
N THR A 116 -14.62 10.96 3.70
CA THR A 116 -16.01 10.58 3.49
C THR A 116 -16.48 9.57 4.55
N ILE A 117 -15.71 8.50 4.79
CA ILE A 117 -16.06 7.49 5.80
C ILE A 117 -16.07 8.10 7.19
N ARG A 118 -15.07 8.90 7.56
CA ARG A 118 -15.02 9.58 8.87
C ARG A 118 -16.26 10.46 9.09
N ASN A 119 -16.63 11.25 8.09
CA ASN A 119 -17.83 12.09 8.15
C ASN A 119 -19.11 11.25 8.27
N LEU A 120 -19.21 10.13 7.54
CA LEU A 120 -20.35 9.21 7.64
C LEU A 120 -20.44 8.52 8.98
N ARG A 121 -19.32 8.17 9.61
CA ARG A 121 -19.32 7.57 10.95
C ARG A 121 -19.86 8.53 12.01
N VAL A 122 -19.63 9.83 11.83
CA VAL A 122 -20.19 10.89 12.69
C VAL A 122 -21.66 11.19 12.32
N ASN A 123 -22.01 11.13 11.03
CA ASN A 123 -23.35 11.44 10.53
C ASN A 123 -23.96 10.30 9.68
N PRO A 124 -24.35 9.15 10.27
CA PRO A 124 -24.82 7.99 9.52
C PRO A 124 -26.06 8.25 8.65
N SER A 125 -26.86 9.27 8.99
CA SER A 125 -28.04 9.68 8.20
C SER A 125 -27.70 10.16 6.78
N GLU A 126 -26.44 10.52 6.51
CA GLU A 126 -26.00 10.96 5.18
C GLU A 126 -25.67 9.79 4.23
N LEU A 127 -25.85 8.53 4.66
CA LEU A 127 -25.55 7.35 3.85
C LEU A 127 -26.28 7.33 2.50
N ASN A 128 -27.47 7.94 2.43
CA ASN A 128 -28.27 8.05 1.21
C ASN A 128 -27.56 8.81 0.08
N ARG A 129 -26.54 9.63 0.38
CA ARG A 129 -25.68 10.29 -0.62
C ARG A 129 -24.73 9.31 -1.33
N TYR A 130 -24.58 8.11 -0.79
CA TYR A 130 -23.67 7.07 -1.29
C TYR A 130 -24.48 5.80 -1.64
N PRO A 131 -25.17 5.80 -2.79
CA PRO A 131 -25.98 4.66 -3.20
C PRO A 131 -25.11 3.42 -3.46
N LEU A 132 -25.73 2.25 -3.41
CA LEU A 132 -25.09 1.01 -3.81
C LEU A 132 -24.66 1.10 -5.29
N PRO A 133 -23.51 0.51 -5.69
CA PRO A 133 -23.09 0.47 -7.08
C PRO A 133 -24.04 -0.35 -7.97
N VAL A 134 -24.75 -1.31 -7.37
CA VAL A 134 -25.77 -2.15 -8.00
C VAL A 134 -26.95 -2.32 -7.07
N ASP A 135 -28.17 -2.34 -7.62
CA ASP A 135 -29.41 -2.31 -6.83
C ASP A 135 -29.68 -3.60 -6.03
N LYS A 136 -29.02 -4.71 -6.38
CA LYS A 136 -29.20 -6.02 -5.74
C LYS A 136 -28.05 -6.31 -4.81
N THR A 137 -28.31 -6.71 -3.57
CA THR A 137 -27.30 -7.16 -2.59
C THR A 137 -26.76 -8.58 -2.84
N SER A 138 -26.81 -9.06 -4.08
CA SER A 138 -26.40 -10.40 -4.49
C SER A 138 -25.87 -10.42 -5.92
N GLY A 139 -25.14 -11.49 -6.27
CA GLY A 139 -24.59 -11.70 -7.61
C GLY A 139 -23.10 -11.39 -7.73
N ALA A 140 -22.61 -11.23 -8.96
CA ALA A 140 -21.18 -11.18 -9.26
C ALA A 140 -20.42 -10.11 -8.48
N PHE A 141 -20.97 -8.90 -8.36
CA PHE A 141 -20.33 -7.81 -7.62
C PHE A 141 -20.13 -8.16 -6.13
N TYR A 142 -21.16 -8.67 -5.45
CA TYR A 142 -21.07 -9.05 -4.04
C TYR A 142 -20.18 -10.28 -3.84
N ASN A 143 -20.16 -11.21 -4.80
CA ASN A 143 -19.20 -12.32 -4.79
C ASN A 143 -17.76 -11.81 -4.85
N SER A 144 -17.47 -10.82 -5.71
CA SER A 144 -16.16 -10.18 -5.78
C SER A 144 -15.80 -9.43 -4.50
N LEU A 145 -16.73 -8.70 -3.87
CA LEU A 145 -16.47 -8.06 -2.57
C LEU A 145 -16.19 -9.09 -1.47
N ASN A 146 -16.90 -10.22 -1.47
CA ASN A 146 -16.63 -11.31 -0.53
C ASN A 146 -15.25 -11.92 -0.75
N GLN A 147 -14.84 -12.13 -2.02
CA GLN A 147 -13.49 -12.56 -2.35
C GLN A 147 -12.45 -11.57 -1.84
N VAL A 148 -12.64 -10.26 -2.09
CA VAL A 148 -11.74 -9.21 -1.58
C VAL A 148 -11.60 -9.28 -0.06
N ALA A 149 -12.71 -9.39 0.68
CA ALA A 149 -12.67 -9.50 2.14
C ALA A 149 -11.98 -10.79 2.61
N ASN A 150 -12.24 -11.92 1.95
CA ASN A 150 -11.62 -13.20 2.29
C ASN A 150 -10.11 -13.22 1.98
N HIS A 151 -9.70 -12.68 0.84
CA HIS A 151 -8.30 -12.53 0.44
C HIS A 151 -7.56 -11.58 1.38
N ALA A 152 -8.15 -10.40 1.66
CA ALA A 152 -7.61 -9.46 2.62
C ALA A 152 -7.45 -10.11 4.00
N GLY A 153 -8.43 -10.91 4.42
CA GLY A 153 -8.37 -11.69 5.66
C GLY A 153 -7.39 -12.84 5.66
N MET A 154 -6.75 -13.18 4.54
CA MET A 154 -6.01 -14.42 4.35
C MET A 154 -6.82 -15.63 4.86
N ASN A 155 -8.08 -15.71 4.42
CA ASN A 155 -9.07 -16.68 4.88
C ASN A 155 -9.34 -16.62 6.41
N HIS A 156 -9.61 -15.42 6.91
CA HIS A 156 -9.88 -15.11 8.33
C HIS A 156 -8.70 -15.28 9.30
N LEU A 157 -7.49 -15.46 8.78
CA LEU A 157 -6.28 -15.47 9.59
C LEU A 157 -6.01 -14.08 10.16
N VAL A 158 -5.87 -13.06 9.30
CA VAL A 158 -5.45 -11.70 9.69
C VAL A 158 -6.62 -10.82 10.10
N LEU A 159 -7.77 -11.00 9.46
CA LEU A 159 -8.99 -10.24 9.75
C LEU A 159 -9.98 -11.10 10.52
N GLU A 160 -10.55 -10.52 11.57
CA GLU A 160 -11.72 -11.05 12.26
C GLU A 160 -12.99 -10.36 11.75
N GLN A 161 -14.13 -11.02 11.92
CA GLN A 161 -15.43 -10.49 11.54
C GLN A 161 -16.34 -10.50 12.76
N ASP A 162 -17.01 -9.38 13.01
CA ASP A 162 -18.12 -9.30 13.96
C ASP A 162 -19.38 -8.75 13.28
N SER A 163 -20.52 -8.89 13.96
CA SER A 163 -21.82 -8.38 13.51
C SER A 163 -22.66 -7.83 14.66
N GLU A 164 -22.01 -7.37 15.73
CA GLU A 164 -22.70 -7.07 17.00
C GLU A 164 -23.32 -5.68 17.03
N SER A 165 -22.82 -4.76 16.21
CA SER A 165 -23.21 -3.35 16.24
C SER A 165 -23.96 -2.91 14.99
N GLU A 166 -24.94 -2.02 15.17
CA GLU A 166 -25.75 -1.45 14.08
C GLU A 166 -25.38 0.03 13.92
N HIS A 167 -24.39 0.32 13.09
CA HIS A 167 -23.86 1.69 12.96
C HIS A 167 -24.61 2.51 11.88
N TYR A 168 -24.97 1.89 10.77
CA TYR A 168 -25.62 2.55 9.62
C TYR A 168 -27.14 2.35 9.55
N GLY A 169 -27.74 1.82 10.63
CA GLY A 169 -29.17 1.57 10.76
C GLY A 169 -29.61 0.17 10.34
N ARG A 170 -30.88 -0.16 10.63
CA ARG A 170 -31.44 -1.53 10.60
C ARG A 170 -31.42 -2.22 9.24
N ASN A 171 -31.40 -1.43 8.17
CA ASN A 171 -31.47 -1.93 6.80
C ASN A 171 -30.09 -2.18 6.19
N GLU A 172 -29.01 -1.81 6.90
CA GLU A 172 -27.64 -1.93 6.43
C GLU A 172 -26.94 -3.12 7.08
N SER A 173 -25.85 -3.56 6.45
CA SER A 173 -25.06 -4.68 6.95
C SER A 173 -24.41 -4.34 8.30
N ARG A 174 -24.65 -5.18 9.30
CA ARG A 174 -23.96 -5.10 10.60
C ARG A 174 -22.53 -5.67 10.56
N ARG A 175 -22.14 -6.26 9.42
CA ARG A 175 -20.85 -6.93 9.27
C ARG A 175 -19.71 -5.92 9.35
N ARG A 176 -18.80 -6.12 10.29
CA ARG A 176 -17.56 -5.36 10.45
C ARG A 176 -16.37 -6.31 10.33
N HIS A 177 -15.28 -5.83 9.71
CA HIS A 177 -14.01 -6.54 9.61
C HIS A 177 -12.94 -5.76 10.35
N LEU A 178 -12.21 -6.43 11.25
CA LEU A 178 -11.18 -5.83 12.10
C LEU A 178 -9.85 -6.54 11.89
N ILE A 179 -8.74 -5.80 11.96
CA ILE A 179 -7.41 -6.40 12.01
C ILE A 179 -7.26 -7.04 13.39
N LYS A 180 -7.00 -8.35 13.44
CA LYS A 180 -6.72 -9.02 14.72
C LYS A 180 -5.48 -8.38 15.36
N HIS A 181 -5.56 -8.18 16.67
CA HIS A 181 -4.53 -7.47 17.43
C HIS A 181 -3.13 -8.06 17.21
N ASP A 182 -3.02 -9.39 17.19
CA ASP A 182 -1.75 -10.12 17.06
C ASP A 182 -0.98 -9.81 15.75
N TYR A 183 -1.69 -9.43 14.68
CA TYR A 183 -1.08 -9.11 13.38
C TYR A 183 -0.95 -7.61 13.12
N LEU A 184 -1.38 -6.74 14.03
CA LEU A 184 -1.36 -5.29 13.84
C LEU A 184 0.05 -4.76 13.56
N SER A 185 1.04 -5.30 14.27
CA SER A 185 2.46 -4.96 14.11
C SER A 185 3.00 -5.40 12.74
N LEU A 186 2.63 -6.60 12.28
CA LEU A 186 3.02 -7.13 10.97
C LEU A 186 2.38 -6.34 9.83
N VAL A 187 1.10 -6.00 9.95
CA VAL A 187 0.39 -5.14 8.99
C VAL A 187 1.06 -3.78 8.89
N SER A 188 1.36 -3.15 10.03
CA SER A 188 2.00 -1.82 10.06
C SER A 188 3.38 -1.88 9.42
N ALA A 189 4.18 -2.89 9.76
CA ALA A 189 5.49 -3.11 9.14
C ALA A 189 5.39 -3.35 7.62
N ALA A 190 4.41 -4.14 7.16
CA ALA A 190 4.21 -4.42 5.73
C ALA A 190 3.74 -3.18 4.95
N LEU A 191 3.02 -2.27 5.60
CA LEU A 191 2.66 -0.96 5.03
C LEU A 191 3.84 0.03 5.01
N GLY A 192 4.94 -0.29 5.69
CA GLY A 192 6.17 0.50 5.73
C GLY A 192 6.31 1.40 6.97
N ASP A 193 5.64 1.06 8.07
CA ASP A 193 5.77 1.75 9.35
C ASP A 193 7.00 1.26 10.13
N SER A 194 7.62 2.15 10.92
CA SER A 194 8.66 1.75 11.89
C SER A 194 8.03 1.20 13.16
N LYS A 195 8.80 0.46 13.98
CA LYS A 195 8.33 -0.41 15.08
C LYS A 195 7.36 0.21 16.12
N ASN A 196 7.21 1.54 16.17
CA ASN A 196 6.38 2.23 17.15
C ASN A 196 5.21 2.95 16.44
N PRO A 197 3.97 2.45 16.57
CA PRO A 197 2.75 3.12 16.08
C PRO A 197 2.57 4.54 16.65
N THR A 198 3.24 4.86 17.76
CA THR A 198 3.22 6.15 18.44
C THR A 198 4.10 7.22 17.77
N ASP A 199 4.96 6.84 16.82
CA ASP A 199 5.77 7.81 16.07
C ASP A 199 4.97 8.44 14.91
N CYS A 200 3.70 8.04 14.73
CA CYS A 200 2.75 8.64 13.79
C CYS A 200 2.02 9.87 14.36
N ASP A 201 2.71 10.72 15.14
CA ASP A 201 2.34 12.14 15.24
C ASP A 201 2.61 12.88 13.90
N SER A 202 3.10 12.17 12.88
CA SER A 202 3.21 12.64 11.50
C SER A 202 1.84 13.00 10.93
N SER A 203 1.66 14.25 10.53
CA SER A 203 0.46 14.86 9.92
C SER A 203 -0.22 14.12 8.74
N ALA A 204 0.32 13.00 8.23
CA ALA A 204 -0.18 12.32 7.04
C ALA A 204 -0.76 10.93 7.32
N LEU A 205 -1.91 10.66 6.69
CA LEU A 205 -2.64 9.41 6.76
C LEU A 205 -1.87 8.27 6.06
N PHE A 206 -2.15 7.02 6.42
CA PHE A 206 -1.59 5.84 5.72
C PHE A 206 -1.96 5.85 4.24
N VAL A 207 -3.16 6.30 3.87
CA VAL A 207 -3.55 6.42 2.47
C VAL A 207 -2.72 7.43 1.68
N ASP A 208 -2.16 8.46 2.32
CA ASP A 208 -1.29 9.45 1.66
C ASP A 208 0.08 8.87 1.28
N ARG A 209 0.44 7.74 1.91
CA ARG A 209 1.67 6.97 1.69
C ARG A 209 1.54 5.97 0.54
N LEU A 210 0.35 5.79 -0.05
CA LEU A 210 0.12 4.79 -1.08
C LEU A 210 0.93 5.08 -2.34
N PRO A 211 1.79 4.15 -2.81
CA PRO A 211 2.38 4.30 -4.13
C PRO A 211 1.35 4.00 -5.22
N SER A 212 1.50 4.65 -6.37
CA SER A 212 0.80 4.26 -7.60
C SER A 212 1.34 2.91 -8.08
N ALA A 213 0.44 2.06 -8.56
CA ALA A 213 0.72 0.73 -9.08
C ALA A 213 1.59 0.81 -10.35
N PRO A 214 2.53 -0.14 -10.54
CA PRO A 214 3.32 -0.22 -11.76
C PRO A 214 2.43 -0.51 -12.97
N ASP A 215 2.84 0.02 -14.12
CA ASP A 215 2.20 -0.29 -15.40
C ASP A 215 3.05 -1.30 -16.19
N PHE A 216 2.45 -2.43 -16.54
CA PHE A 216 3.08 -3.49 -17.31
C PHE A 216 2.59 -3.49 -18.75
N THR A 217 3.51 -3.62 -19.69
CA THR A 217 3.22 -3.89 -21.10
C THR A 217 3.30 -5.38 -21.42
N GLU A 218 4.11 -6.13 -20.66
CA GLU A 218 4.37 -7.55 -20.86
C GLU A 218 3.79 -8.40 -19.72
N GLU A 219 3.22 -9.55 -20.08
CA GLU A 219 2.64 -10.50 -19.14
C GLU A 219 3.70 -11.13 -18.24
N GLN A 220 4.90 -11.41 -18.77
CA GLN A 220 6.01 -11.96 -17.99
C GLN A 220 6.45 -10.98 -16.90
N SER A 221 6.68 -9.70 -17.25
CA SER A 221 7.06 -8.68 -16.27
C SER A 221 6.01 -8.49 -15.17
N TYR A 222 4.73 -8.62 -15.50
CA TYR A 222 3.63 -8.59 -14.53
C TYR A 222 3.77 -9.71 -13.50
N PHE A 223 3.97 -10.95 -13.96
CA PHE A 223 4.09 -12.11 -13.08
C PHE A 223 5.41 -12.14 -12.31
N ASP A 224 6.52 -11.69 -12.92
CA ASP A 224 7.81 -11.52 -12.24
C ASP A 224 7.70 -10.55 -11.08
N TYR A 225 7.01 -9.42 -11.29
CA TYR A 225 6.74 -8.44 -10.24
C TYR A 225 5.86 -9.02 -9.13
N LEU A 226 4.75 -9.68 -9.51
CA LEU A 226 3.77 -10.18 -8.56
C LEU A 226 4.34 -11.32 -7.70
N GLY A 227 5.12 -12.22 -8.31
CA GLY A 227 5.72 -13.39 -7.66
C GLY A 227 7.16 -13.22 -7.17
N ALA A 228 7.72 -12.01 -7.24
CA ALA A 228 9.06 -11.73 -6.76
C ALA A 228 9.21 -12.04 -5.27
N ALA A 229 10.40 -12.53 -4.90
CA ALA A 229 10.72 -12.89 -3.52
C ALA A 229 10.38 -11.76 -2.53
N VAL A 230 9.82 -12.14 -1.39
CA VAL A 230 9.54 -11.25 -0.27
C VAL A 230 10.79 -11.22 0.63
N PRO A 231 11.36 -10.04 0.93
CA PRO A 231 12.44 -9.91 1.91
C PRO A 231 11.98 -10.41 3.28
N SER A 232 12.84 -11.08 4.04
CA SER A 232 12.47 -11.54 5.38
C SER A 232 12.15 -10.37 6.31
N LEU A 233 11.29 -10.61 7.30
CA LEU A 233 10.96 -9.62 8.33
C LEU A 233 12.22 -9.10 9.06
N SER A 234 13.21 -9.97 9.26
CA SER A 234 14.49 -9.60 9.88
C SER A 234 15.36 -8.73 8.98
N ALA A 235 15.34 -8.96 7.66
CA ALA A 235 16.09 -8.15 6.71
C ALA A 235 15.53 -6.72 6.59
N THR A 236 14.20 -6.57 6.64
CA THR A 236 13.54 -5.26 6.61
C THR A 236 13.72 -4.46 7.91
N LYS A 237 13.97 -5.12 9.05
CA LYS A 237 14.31 -4.44 10.31
C LYS A 237 15.74 -3.89 10.36
N LYS A 238 16.63 -4.35 9.49
CA LYS A 238 18.05 -3.96 9.47
C LYS A 238 18.35 -2.79 8.54
N THR A 239 17.37 -2.32 7.78
CA THR A 239 17.58 -1.27 6.78
C THR A 239 17.49 0.10 7.43
N ALA A 240 18.35 1.01 6.96
CA ALA A 240 18.40 2.38 7.46
C ALA A 240 17.04 3.05 7.23
N THR A 241 16.46 3.57 8.31
CA THR A 241 15.22 4.32 8.27
C THR A 241 15.54 5.81 8.10
N PRO A 242 14.82 6.53 7.23
CA PRO A 242 14.95 7.99 7.12
C PRO A 242 14.79 8.65 8.49
N GLU A 243 15.67 9.60 8.79
CA GLU A 243 15.55 10.44 9.98
C GLU A 243 14.46 11.50 9.75
N GLU A 244 13.74 11.85 10.80
CA GLU A 244 12.64 12.82 10.77
C GLU A 244 13.02 14.04 11.62
N ILE A 245 12.85 15.24 11.05
CA ILE A 245 13.07 16.51 11.75
C ILE A 245 11.86 17.42 11.56
N VAL A 246 11.66 18.37 12.48
CA VAL A 246 10.62 19.39 12.35
C VAL A 246 11.24 20.70 11.84
N LEU A 247 10.82 21.17 10.67
CA LEU A 247 11.29 22.43 10.09
C LEU A 247 10.12 23.35 9.74
N GLY A 248 9.96 24.43 10.51
CA GLY A 248 8.89 25.41 10.29
C GLY A 248 7.50 24.85 10.57
N GLY A 249 7.39 23.90 11.51
CA GLY A 249 6.14 23.22 11.86
C GLY A 249 5.83 21.96 11.04
N ASP A 250 6.57 21.71 9.97
CA ASP A 250 6.38 20.53 9.11
C ASP A 250 7.37 19.42 9.46
N THR A 251 6.92 18.16 9.44
CA THR A 251 7.81 17.00 9.42
C THR A 251 8.56 16.93 8.09
N VAL A 252 9.89 16.84 8.15
CA VAL A 252 10.79 16.75 7.01
C VAL A 252 11.66 15.51 7.14
N PHE A 253 11.70 14.68 6.10
CA PHE A 253 12.49 13.45 6.08
C PHE A 253 13.89 13.72 5.51
N VAL A 254 14.92 13.20 6.18
CA VAL A 254 16.32 13.31 5.76
C VAL A 254 16.73 12.02 5.06
N LEU A 255 17.09 12.15 3.78
CA LEU A 255 17.44 11.02 2.92
C LEU A 255 18.92 11.04 2.56
N LYS A 256 19.60 9.92 2.81
CA LYS A 256 21.03 9.71 2.54
C LYS A 256 21.21 8.92 1.24
N SER A 257 22.04 9.42 0.33
CA SER A 257 22.40 8.72 -0.90
C SER A 257 23.22 7.47 -0.59
N GLY A 258 22.93 6.35 -1.26
CA GLY A 258 23.57 5.06 -0.98
C GLY A 258 22.96 4.28 0.19
N GLU A 259 22.26 4.96 1.10
CA GLU A 259 21.50 4.32 2.18
C GLU A 259 20.00 4.25 1.90
N HIS A 260 19.40 5.42 1.65
CA HIS A 260 17.96 5.56 1.47
C HIS A 260 17.55 5.60 0.00
N PHE A 261 18.41 6.15 -0.86
CA PHE A 261 18.11 6.30 -2.27
C PHE A 261 19.35 6.29 -3.18
N GLU A 262 19.09 5.96 -4.43
CA GLU A 262 19.96 6.14 -5.59
C GLU A 262 19.42 7.31 -6.43
N SER A 263 20.32 8.15 -6.94
CA SER A 263 19.93 9.28 -7.79
C SER A 263 19.74 8.82 -9.23
N VAL A 264 18.63 9.22 -9.85
CA VAL A 264 18.33 9.00 -11.28
C VAL A 264 18.67 10.29 -12.07
N PRO A 265 19.00 10.23 -13.37
CA PRO A 265 19.34 11.42 -14.15
C PRO A 265 18.26 12.52 -14.08
N LYS A 266 18.71 13.78 -13.99
CA LYS A 266 17.88 14.99 -13.86
C LYS A 266 17.06 15.28 -15.12
N THR A 267 15.85 15.80 -14.93
CA THR A 267 15.25 16.80 -15.82
C THR A 267 15.32 18.16 -15.12
N ASN A 268 15.34 19.27 -15.87
CA ASN A 268 15.80 20.57 -15.37
C ASN A 268 15.08 21.13 -14.12
N HIS A 269 13.89 20.62 -13.75
CA HIS A 269 13.07 21.16 -12.66
C HIS A 269 12.49 20.09 -11.71
N GLU A 270 12.67 18.81 -12.04
CA GLU A 270 12.15 17.70 -11.26
C GLU A 270 13.29 16.75 -10.91
N ARG A 271 13.34 16.36 -9.65
CA ARG A 271 14.32 15.40 -9.17
C ARG A 271 13.64 14.07 -8.94
N ILE A 272 14.22 13.02 -9.51
CA ILE A 272 13.73 11.66 -9.32
C ILE A 272 14.77 10.90 -8.49
N ILE A 273 14.29 10.28 -7.42
CA ILE A 273 15.09 9.36 -6.61
C ILE A 273 14.42 7.99 -6.57
N LYS A 274 15.22 6.94 -6.47
CA LYS A 274 14.75 5.56 -6.32
C LYS A 274 15.33 4.96 -5.06
N GLY A 275 14.58 4.13 -4.37
CA GLY A 275 15.08 3.45 -3.19
C GLY A 275 14.20 2.27 -2.82
N LYS A 276 14.56 1.59 -1.73
CA LYS A 276 13.81 0.42 -1.29
C LYS A 276 12.44 0.81 -0.78
N ALA A 277 11.44 -0.01 -1.10
CA ALA A 277 10.06 0.24 -0.75
C ALA A 277 9.89 0.38 0.77
N HIS A 278 10.45 -0.54 1.56
CA HIS A 278 10.34 -0.49 3.02
C HIS A 278 10.96 0.78 3.64
N THR A 279 11.93 1.42 2.98
CA THR A 279 12.54 2.69 3.43
C THR A 279 11.67 3.88 3.04
N LEU A 280 11.28 3.95 1.76
CA LEU A 280 10.60 5.13 1.21
C LEU A 280 9.07 5.08 1.40
N CYS A 281 8.47 3.94 1.75
CA CYS A 281 7.01 3.80 1.91
C CYS A 281 6.43 4.79 2.92
N ARG A 282 7.12 5.04 4.04
CA ARG A 282 6.66 5.96 5.09
C ARG A 282 6.47 7.41 4.63
N ILE A 283 7.15 7.81 3.56
CA ILE A 283 7.13 9.19 3.06
C ILE A 283 5.85 9.41 2.24
N ALA A 284 4.92 10.20 2.74
CA ALA A 284 3.68 10.52 2.04
C ALA A 284 3.90 11.49 0.87
N ARG A 285 2.92 11.55 -0.05
CA ARG A 285 2.82 12.71 -0.95
C ARG A 285 2.65 13.98 -0.10
N ASN A 286 3.17 15.10 -0.59
CA ASN A 286 3.24 16.39 0.10
C ASN A 286 4.16 16.47 1.32
N HIS A 287 4.84 15.39 1.71
CA HIS A 287 5.95 15.52 2.66
C HIS A 287 7.11 16.27 2.03
N ARG A 288 7.82 17.03 2.88
CA ARG A 288 9.09 17.62 2.53
C ARG A 288 10.21 16.63 2.84
N VAL A 289 11.23 16.62 2.00
CA VAL A 289 12.44 15.83 2.18
C VAL A 289 13.68 16.68 1.97
N ILE A 290 14.77 16.31 2.63
CA ILE A 290 16.12 16.83 2.41
C ILE A 290 16.94 15.68 1.86
N LEU A 291 17.79 15.98 0.88
CA LEU A 291 18.64 14.98 0.25
C LEU A 291 20.09 15.28 0.63
N SER A 292 20.87 14.26 1.01
CA SER A 292 22.31 14.43 1.32
C SER A 292 23.13 14.98 0.16
N THR A 293 22.58 14.95 -1.05
CA THR A 293 23.20 15.43 -2.30
C THR A 293 22.75 16.84 -2.69
N ASP A 294 21.83 17.46 -1.93
CA ASP A 294 21.45 18.86 -2.07
C ASP A 294 20.88 19.36 -0.74
N VAL A 295 21.79 19.84 0.11
CA VAL A 295 21.52 20.33 1.47
C VAL A 295 21.08 21.80 1.52
N MET A 296 20.98 22.46 0.36
CA MET A 296 20.56 23.86 0.28
C MET A 296 19.04 24.00 0.10
N TRP A 297 18.37 22.93 -0.31
CA TRP A 297 16.95 22.93 -0.61
C TRP A 297 16.21 21.78 0.04
N THR A 298 15.01 22.08 0.52
CA THR A 298 13.99 21.07 0.74
C THR A 298 13.23 20.78 -0.55
N TYR A 299 12.72 19.56 -0.65
CA TYR A 299 12.00 19.04 -1.80
C TYR A 299 10.63 18.52 -1.36
N LEU A 300 9.59 18.85 -2.08
CA LEU A 300 8.25 18.32 -1.88
C LEU A 300 8.08 17.03 -2.69
N VAL A 301 7.55 15.98 -2.06
CA VAL A 301 7.16 14.75 -2.76
C VAL A 301 5.86 14.99 -3.53
N VAL A 302 5.96 15.02 -4.86
CA VAL A 302 4.81 15.24 -5.76
C VAL A 302 4.32 13.94 -6.41
N GLY A 303 5.18 12.92 -6.49
CA GLY A 303 4.83 11.62 -7.05
C GLY A 303 5.47 10.48 -6.28
N LYS A 304 4.80 9.34 -6.25
CA LYS A 304 5.23 8.13 -5.56
C LYS A 304 4.76 6.92 -6.35
N ASP A 305 5.69 6.21 -6.96
CA ASP A 305 5.39 5.08 -7.84
C ASP A 305 6.14 3.85 -7.39
N LEU A 306 5.47 2.70 -7.41
CA LEU A 306 6.13 1.42 -7.26
C LEU A 306 6.67 1.00 -8.63
N THR A 307 7.98 0.91 -8.78
CA THR A 307 8.65 0.59 -10.07
C THR A 307 9.11 -0.86 -10.17
N GLY A 308 9.00 -1.60 -9.06
CA GLY A 308 9.36 -3.00 -8.96
C GLY A 308 8.85 -3.59 -7.65
N PRO A 309 9.10 -4.88 -7.37
CA PRO A 309 8.54 -5.56 -6.21
C PRO A 309 9.04 -5.02 -4.87
N THR A 310 10.22 -4.39 -4.85
CA THR A 310 10.85 -3.86 -3.64
C THR A 310 11.36 -2.43 -3.82
N GLU A 311 10.95 -1.74 -4.88
CA GLU A 311 11.53 -0.46 -5.27
C GLU A 311 10.46 0.61 -5.47
N LEU A 312 10.69 1.76 -4.84
CA LEU A 312 9.87 2.95 -4.96
C LEU A 312 10.65 4.05 -5.67
N ARG A 313 9.95 4.77 -6.53
CA ARG A 313 10.38 6.02 -7.13
C ARG A 313 9.64 7.18 -6.49
N LEU A 314 10.37 8.19 -6.05
CA LEU A 314 9.80 9.48 -5.63
C LEU A 314 10.09 10.55 -6.67
N SER A 315 9.05 11.26 -7.09
CA SER A 315 9.17 12.47 -7.90
C SER A 315 9.13 13.66 -6.97
N LEU A 316 10.16 14.51 -7.06
CA LEU A 316 10.42 15.59 -6.13
C LEU A 316 10.42 16.93 -6.86
N ARG A 317 9.74 17.91 -6.27
CA ARG A 317 9.75 19.30 -6.72
C ARG A 317 10.45 20.16 -5.68
N ARG A 318 11.37 21.02 -6.11
CA ARG A 318 12.04 21.97 -5.20
C ARG A 318 10.99 22.80 -4.44
N ALA A 319 11.15 22.92 -3.12
CA ALA A 319 10.19 23.58 -2.24
C ALA A 319 10.77 24.87 -1.65
N ARG A 320 11.39 24.81 -0.46
CA ARG A 320 11.95 25.98 0.24
C ARG A 320 13.46 25.86 0.40
N PRO A 321 14.22 26.96 0.32
CA PRO A 321 15.63 26.96 0.66
C PRO A 321 15.81 26.69 2.16
N ILE A 322 16.94 26.09 2.51
CA ILE A 322 17.36 25.84 3.88
C ILE A 322 18.22 27.03 4.32
N THR A 323 17.75 27.76 5.34
CA THR A 323 18.43 28.98 5.83
C THR A 323 19.39 28.71 6.98
N ASN A 324 19.23 27.61 7.72
CA ASN A 324 20.17 27.14 8.73
C ASN A 324 20.57 25.69 8.43
N ILE A 325 21.83 25.50 8.02
CA ILE A 325 22.36 24.21 7.56
C ILE A 325 23.02 23.39 8.67
N GLU A 326 23.43 24.03 9.78
CA GLU A 326 24.20 23.38 10.84
C GLU A 326 23.50 22.13 11.41
N PRO A 327 22.20 22.14 11.76
CA PRO A 327 21.52 20.95 12.27
C PRO A 327 21.43 19.82 11.24
N ILE A 328 21.46 20.16 9.95
CA ILE A 328 21.32 19.21 8.85
C ILE A 328 22.66 18.53 8.57
N ASN A 329 23.77 19.28 8.67
CA ASN A 329 25.11 18.71 8.54
C ASN A 329 25.41 17.68 9.64
N THR A 330 24.99 17.93 10.88
CA THR A 330 25.15 16.96 11.97
C THR A 330 24.41 15.64 11.70
N LEU A 331 23.27 15.68 11.02
CA LEU A 331 22.48 14.49 10.66
C LEU A 331 23.12 13.70 9.51
N PHE A 332 23.82 14.37 8.60
CA PHE A 332 24.56 13.71 7.53
C PHE A 332 25.94 13.17 7.95
N GLY A 333 26.43 13.56 9.13
CA GLY A 333 27.80 13.29 9.58
C GLY A 333 28.79 14.25 8.91
N ASP A 334 29.89 14.57 9.61
CA ASP A 334 30.96 15.47 9.12
C ASP A 334 31.76 14.89 7.92
N ASP A 335 31.32 13.80 7.30
CA ASP A 335 31.99 13.14 6.16
C ASP A 335 31.89 13.94 4.84
N ASN A 336 31.39 15.18 4.88
CA ASN A 336 31.37 16.11 3.74
C ASN A 336 32.17 17.41 3.98
N ALA A 337 33.09 17.41 4.95
CA ALA A 337 34.09 18.49 5.13
C ALA A 337 35.34 18.26 4.27
#